data_AF-A0A8I0FQT3-F1
#
_entry.id   AF-A0A8I0FQT3-F1
#
_cell.length_a   1.000
_cell.length_b   1.000
_cell.length_c   1.000
_cell.angle_alpha   90.00
_cell.angle_beta   90.00
_cell.angle_gamma   90.00
#
_symmetry.space_group_name_H-M   'P 1'
#
loop_
_entity.id
_entity.type
_entity.pdbx_description
1 polymer ?
#
loop_
_entity_poly.entity_id
_entity_poly.type
_entity_poly.pdbx_seq_one_letter_code
_entity_poly.pdbx_strand_id
1 'polypeptide(L)' 'MNLEQIVPAIALIAVLFLVLPGFMSSNANKKLFLKNLSIWAVIVLVVVVLLYIIF' A
#
# COMPACT_ATOMS: atom_id res chain seq x y z
N MET A 1 3.80 14.65 16.82
CA MET A 1 2.69 13.79 16.38
C MET A 1 1.92 13.37 17.61
N ASN A 2 0.59 13.44 17.57
CA ASN A 2 -0.26 12.97 18.67
C ASN A 2 -0.43 11.46 18.59
N LEU A 3 -0.84 10.82 19.69
CA LEU A 3 -1.07 9.37 19.74
C LEU A 3 -2.09 8.93 18.67
N GLU A 4 -3.09 9.78 18.40
CA GLU A 4 -4.09 9.61 17.35
C GLU A 4 -3.52 9.50 15.93
N GLN A 5 -2.33 10.04 15.66
CA GLN A 5 -1.63 9.91 14.37
C GLN A 5 -0.57 8.81 14.39
N ILE A 6 0.10 8.61 15.53
CA ILE A 6 1.16 7.61 15.69
C ILE A 6 0.59 6.19 15.61
N VAL A 7 -0.55 5.93 16.28
CA VAL A 7 -1.16 4.60 16.32
C VAL A 7 -1.58 4.11 14.93
N PRO A 8 -2.30 4.90 14.10
CA PRO A 8 -2.60 4.51 12.72
C PRO A 8 -1.35 4.31 11.87
N ALA A 9 -0.31 5.16 12.03
CA ALA A 9 0.92 5.04 11.27
C ALA A 9 1.65 3.71 11.57
N ILE A 10 1.77 3.34 12.85
CA ILE A 10 2.38 2.06 13.26
C ILE A 10 1.55 0.88 12.74
N ALA A 11 0.22 0.96 12.80
CA ALA A 11 -0.67 -0.07 12.28
C ALA A 11 -0.45 -0.29 10.77
N LEU A 12 -0.35 0.78 9.98
CA LEU A 12 -0.07 0.70 8.55
C LEU A 12 1.30 0.07 8.27
N ILE A 13 2.33 0.46 9.02
CA ILE A 13 3.67 -0.13 8.90
C ILE A 13 3.63 -1.63 9.23
N ALA A 14 2.95 -2.03 10.30
CA ALA A 14 2.81 -3.43 10.69
C ALA A 14 2.08 -4.27 9.61
N VAL A 15 0.99 -3.73 9.05
CA VAL A 15 0.27 -4.36 7.93
C VAL A 15 1.19 -4.53 6.71
N LEU A 16 1.98 -3.50 6.36
CA LEU A 16 2.95 -3.60 5.28
C LEU A 16 3.97 -4.71 5.54
N PHE A 17 4.55 -4.80 6.74
CA PHE A 17 5.49 -5.87 7.08
C PHE A 17 4.88 -7.27 6.97
N LEU A 18 3.61 -7.45 7.33
CA LEU A 18 2.90 -8.73 7.21
C LEU A 18 2.62 -9.11 5.75
N VAL A 19 2.25 -8.13 4.92
CA VAL A 19 1.85 -8.38 3.52
C VAL A 19 3.05 -8.46 2.57
N LEU A 20 4.11 -7.68 2.83
CA LEU A 20 5.31 -7.59 1.99
C LEU A 20 5.93 -8.95 1.64
N PRO A 21 6.18 -9.89 2.58
CA PRO A 21 6.80 -11.17 2.24
C PRO A 21 5.93 -12.02 1.30
N GLY A 22 4.61 -12.06 1.52
CA GLY A 22 3.66 -12.76 0.63
C GLY A 22 3.54 -12.10 -0.74
N PHE A 23 3.62 -10.77 -0.77
CA PHE A 23 3.68 -10.02 -2.03
C PHE A 23 4.97 -10.34 -2.80
N MET A 24 6.13 -10.35 -2.13
CA MET A 24 7.40 -10.67 -2.77
C MET A 24 7.45 -12.12 -3.27
N SER A 25 6.92 -13.09 -2.51
CA SER A 25 6.92 -14.50 -2.90
C SER A 25 6.01 -14.78 -4.11
N SER A 26 4.82 -14.17 -4.16
CA SER A 26 3.90 -14.26 -5.31
C SER A 26 4.39 -13.49 -6.55
N ASN A 27 5.37 -12.62 -6.39
CA ASN A 27 5.94 -11.77 -7.44
C ASN A 27 7.45 -11.99 -7.63
N ALA A 28 7.91 -13.24 -7.56
CA ALA A 28 9.33 -13.58 -7.59
C ALA A 28 10.11 -13.08 -8.83
N ASN A 29 9.43 -12.81 -9.94
CA ASN A 29 10.04 -12.21 -11.14
C ASN A 29 10.00 -10.67 -11.06
N LYS A 30 11.15 -10.01 -11.17
CA LYS A 30 11.26 -8.53 -11.13
C LYS A 30 10.30 -7.81 -12.11
N LYS A 31 10.08 -8.36 -13.30
CA LYS A 31 9.15 -7.80 -14.30
C LYS A 31 7.70 -7.93 -13.84
N LEU A 32 7.34 -9.04 -13.20
CA LEU A 32 6.01 -9.27 -12.63
C LEU A 32 5.78 -8.40 -11.38
N PHE A 33 6.79 -8.28 -10.51
CA PHE A 33 6.78 -7.38 -9.37
C PHE A 33 6.50 -5.94 -9.78
N LEU A 34 7.27 -5.39 -10.73
CA LEU A 34 7.07 -4.01 -11.19
C LEU A 34 5.69 -3.84 -11.85
N LYS A 35 5.25 -4.80 -12.67
CA LYS A 35 3.91 -4.76 -13.27
C LYS A 35 2.82 -4.70 -12.21
N ASN A 36 2.86 -5.58 -11.22
CA ASN A 36 1.84 -5.66 -10.19
C ASN A 36 1.90 -4.47 -9.23
N LEU A 37 3.10 -3.99 -8.90
CA LEU A 37 3.28 -2.76 -8.11
C LEU A 37 2.71 -1.53 -8.84
N SER A 38 2.94 -1.40 -10.15
CA SER A 38 2.35 -0.30 -10.94
C SER A 38 0.83 -0.35 -10.96
N ILE A 39 0.23 -1.54 -11.07
CA ILE A 39 -1.24 -1.69 -11.01
C ILE A 39 -1.77 -1.24 -9.65
N TRP A 40 -1.16 -1.70 -8.55
CA TRP A 40 -1.54 -1.28 -7.20
C TRP A 40 -1.38 0.23 -7.00
N ALA A 41 -0.31 0.84 -7.52
CA ALA A 41 -0.10 2.28 -7.45
C ALA A 41 -1.21 3.06 -8.17
N VAL A 42 -1.65 2.61 -9.35
CA VAL A 42 -2.77 3.23 -10.08
C VAL A 42 -4.09 3.08 -9.31
N ILE A 43 -4.36 1.90 -8.72
CA ILE A 43 -5.56 1.69 -7.90
C ILE A 43 -5.58 2.65 -6.71
N VAL A 44 -4.46 2.76 -5.98
CA VAL A 44 -4.34 3.68 -4.84
C VAL A 44 -4.53 5.13 -5.29
N LEU A 45 -3.93 5.54 -6.40
CA LEU A 45 -4.09 6.89 -6.96
C LEU A 45 -5.58 7.20 -7.22
N VAL A 46 -6.30 6.28 -7.88
CA VAL A 46 -7.72 6.46 -8.17
C VAL A 46 -8.55 6.58 -6.89
N VAL A 47 -8.31 5.71 -5.89
CA VAL A 47 -9.01 5.78 -4.61
C VAL A 47 -8.75 7.12 -3.91
N VAL A 48 -7.50 7.58 -3.85
CA VAL A 48 -7.15 8.86 -3.22
C VAL A 48 -7.82 10.04 -3.94
N VAL A 49 -7.84 10.05 -5.27
CA VAL A 49 -8.53 11.08 -6.06
C VAL A 49 -10.03 11.08 -5.77
N LEU A 50 -10.67 9.91 -5.74
CA LEU A 50 -12.09 9.80 -5.40
C LEU A 50 -12.39 10.28 -3.98
N LEU A 51 -11.56 9.88 -3.00
CA LEU A 51 -11.71 10.34 -1.62
C LEU A 51 -11.58 11.86 -1.52
N TYR A 52 -10.61 12.46 -2.22
CA TYR A 52 -10.41 13.92 -2.25
C TYR A 52 -11.59 14.67 -2.90
N ILE A 53 -12.30 14.06 -3.85
CA ILE A 53 -13.48 14.67 -4.47
C ILE A 53 -14.71 14.57 -3.56
N ILE A 54 -14.81 13.50 -2.75
CA ILE A 54 -15.98 13.21 -1.91
C ILE A 54 -15.91 13.89 -0.54
N PHE A 55 -14.72 13.97 0.06
CA PHE A 55 -14.46 14.51 1.40
C PHE A 55 -13.78 15.88 1.32
#